data_AF-A0A950MJ01-F1
#
_entry.id   AF-A0A950MJ01-F1
#
_cell.length_a   1.000
_cell.length_b   1.000
_cell.length_c   1.000
_cell.angle_alpha   90.00
_cell.angle_beta   90.00
_cell.angle_gamma   90.00
#
_symmetry.space_group_name_H-M   'P 1'
#
loop_
_entity.id
_entity.type
_entity.pdbx_description
1 polymer ?
#
loop_
_entity_poly.entity_id
_entity_poly.type
_entity_poly.pdbx_seq_one_letter_code
_entity_poly.pdbx_strand_id
1 'polypeptide(L)'
;MNIFCYPGVLRRPRICALLGVDHGIAPEFGFKPRIPLLHGRRDRTEVDMRIGDLLVEAKLTEPSFQTAPERLVVRYRDFEEVFDPDKLRAPGGFRGYQLIRGVLAAYASGCSFLLLCDDRRKDLVEGWFQVMSAVRSYSFRNRLKLLTWQEVAGAVPARLERFLDEKYGIRRGGVPCAAEEDL
;
A
#
# COMPACT_ATOMS: atom_id res chain seq x y z
N MET A 1 12.69 -1.32 4.78
CA MET A 1 12.00 -0.18 5.44
C MET A 1 12.99 0.69 6.22
N ASN A 2 13.61 1.72 5.61
CA ASN A 2 14.58 2.56 6.34
C ASN A 2 14.49 4.08 6.02
N ILE A 3 13.99 4.48 4.85
CA ILE A 3 13.98 5.91 4.49
C ILE A 3 13.03 6.76 5.35
N PHE A 4 11.93 6.19 5.85
CA PHE A 4 10.96 6.90 6.70
C PHE A 4 11.49 7.15 8.12
N CYS A 5 12.57 6.46 8.51
CA CYS A 5 13.30 6.73 9.75
C CYS A 5 14.27 7.90 9.61
N TYR A 6 14.55 8.37 8.38
CA TYR A 6 15.52 9.44 8.17
C TYR A 6 15.00 10.76 8.77
N PRO A 7 15.80 11.46 9.60
CA PRO A 7 15.38 12.68 10.27
C PRO A 7 14.81 13.71 9.30
N GLY A 8 13.60 14.20 9.60
CA GLY A 8 12.95 15.26 8.84
C GLY A 8 12.35 14.83 7.50
N VAL A 9 12.40 13.55 7.11
CA VAL A 9 11.81 13.08 5.83
C VAL A 9 10.30 13.36 5.77
N LEU A 10 9.57 13.07 6.85
CA LEU A 10 8.14 13.38 7.00
C LEU A 10 7.86 14.82 7.44
N ARG A 11 8.87 15.70 7.45
CA ARG A 11 8.65 17.16 7.53
C ARG A 11 8.69 17.81 6.14
N ARG A 12 9.12 17.08 5.11
CA ARG A 12 9.24 17.61 3.74
C ARG A 12 7.87 17.68 3.08
N PRO A 13 7.44 18.86 2.59
CA PRO A 13 6.15 19.02 1.93
C PRO A 13 5.92 18.06 0.77
N ARG A 14 6.94 17.85 -0.08
CA ARG A 14 6.83 16.94 -1.22
C ARG A 14 6.51 15.50 -0.82
N ILE A 15 7.15 14.98 0.23
CA ILE A 15 6.88 13.61 0.70
C ILE A 15 5.50 13.52 1.35
N CYS A 16 5.14 14.49 2.17
CA CYS A 16 3.83 14.50 2.85
C CYS A 16 2.69 14.61 1.84
N ALA A 17 2.81 15.48 0.84
CA ALA A 17 1.86 15.61 -0.26
C ALA A 17 1.75 14.33 -1.10
N LEU A 18 2.88 13.69 -1.41
CA LEU A 18 2.91 12.44 -2.18
C LEU A 18 2.19 11.29 -1.45
N LEU A 19 2.36 11.21 -0.12
CA LEU A 19 1.66 10.23 0.72
C LEU A 19 0.20 10.65 1.00
N GLY A 20 -0.10 11.95 0.90
CA GLY A 20 -1.36 12.55 1.32
C GLY A 20 -1.56 12.45 2.83
N VAL A 21 -0.56 12.89 3.61
CA VAL A 21 -0.56 12.93 5.08
C VAL A 21 -0.12 14.29 5.58
N ASP A 22 -0.46 14.63 6.82
CA ASP A 22 -0.01 15.86 7.46
C ASP A 22 1.50 15.87 7.74
N HIS A 23 2.06 17.07 7.87
CA HIS A 23 3.48 17.27 8.14
C HIS A 23 3.85 16.86 9.56
N GLY A 24 5.03 16.24 9.70
CA GLY A 24 5.64 15.97 10.99
C GLY A 24 5.02 14.80 11.76
N ILE A 25 4.04 14.10 11.17
CA ILE A 25 3.46 12.89 11.75
C ILE A 25 4.54 11.80 11.83
N ALA A 26 4.75 11.26 13.02
CA ALA A 26 5.71 10.19 13.23
C ALA A 26 5.18 8.87 12.64
N PRO A 27 6.03 8.07 11.97
CA PRO A 27 5.62 6.77 11.47
C PRO A 27 5.59 5.74 12.62
N GLU A 28 4.53 4.95 12.68
CA GLU A 28 4.40 3.77 13.55
C GLU A 28 4.72 2.51 12.73
N PHE A 29 5.83 1.83 13.01
CA PHE A 29 6.22 0.61 12.28
C PHE A 29 5.64 -0.65 12.92
N GLY A 30 5.35 -1.67 12.10
CA GLY A 30 4.78 -2.94 12.58
C GLY A 30 3.42 -2.76 13.25
N PHE A 31 2.60 -1.86 12.70
CA PHE A 31 1.33 -1.46 13.30
C PHE A 31 0.31 -2.60 13.22
N LYS A 32 -0.39 -2.87 14.32
CA LYS A 32 -1.44 -3.91 14.40
C LYS A 32 -2.83 -3.29 14.30
N PRO A 33 -3.48 -3.27 13.12
CA PRO A 33 -4.81 -2.69 12.95
C PRO A 33 -5.92 -3.46 13.69
N ARG A 34 -5.63 -4.69 14.13
CA ARG A 34 -6.58 -5.56 14.85
C ARG A 34 -7.87 -5.81 14.06
N ILE A 35 -7.72 -6.22 12.79
CA ILE A 35 -8.82 -6.37 11.82
C ILE A 35 -9.94 -7.25 12.41
N PRO A 36 -11.20 -6.80 12.41
CA PRO A 36 -12.33 -7.57 12.90
C PRO A 36 -12.52 -8.88 12.12
N LEU A 37 -12.55 -9.99 12.86
CA LEU A 37 -12.95 -11.29 12.37
C LEU A 37 -14.39 -11.58 12.83
N LEU A 38 -15.02 -12.58 12.22
CA LEU A 38 -16.28 -13.13 12.70
C LEU A 38 -16.18 -13.57 14.17
N HIS A 39 -17.33 -13.52 14.86
CA HIS A 39 -17.47 -13.88 16.27
C HIS A 39 -16.62 -13.04 17.23
N GLY A 40 -16.41 -11.76 16.93
CA GLY A 40 -15.74 -10.80 17.82
C GLY A 40 -14.23 -11.00 17.98
N ARG A 41 -13.62 -11.91 17.22
CA ARG A 41 -12.17 -12.12 17.20
C ARG A 41 -11.47 -11.00 16.41
N ARG A 42 -10.15 -10.90 16.56
CA ARG A 42 -9.33 -9.90 15.87
C ARG A 42 -8.07 -10.53 15.27
N ASP A 43 -7.78 -10.19 14.03
CA ASP A 43 -6.52 -10.53 13.38
C ASP A 43 -5.38 -9.70 13.99
N ARG A 44 -4.23 -10.32 14.25
CA ARG A 44 -3.08 -9.66 14.91
C ARG A 44 -1.91 -9.40 13.96
N THR A 45 -2.10 -9.60 12.66
CA THR A 45 -1.07 -9.32 11.67
C THR A 45 -0.76 -7.83 11.66
N GLU A 46 0.53 -7.55 11.47
CA GLU A 46 1.07 -6.22 11.30
C GLU A 46 0.93 -5.77 9.85
N VAL A 47 0.74 -4.46 9.67
CA VAL A 47 1.11 -3.75 8.43
C VAL A 47 2.47 -3.10 8.66
N ASP A 48 3.24 -2.90 7.59
CA ASP A 48 4.62 -2.45 7.71
C ASP A 48 4.74 -1.11 8.43
N MET A 49 3.82 -0.18 8.15
CA MET A 49 3.84 1.15 8.73
C MET A 49 2.45 1.79 8.76
N ARG A 50 2.24 2.70 9.72
CA ARG A 50 1.14 3.66 9.76
C ARG A 50 1.69 5.08 9.89
N ILE A 51 1.12 6.04 9.16
CA ILE A 51 1.40 7.47 9.28
C ILE A 51 0.05 8.19 9.40
N GLY A 52 -0.33 8.61 10.59
CA GLY A 52 -1.63 9.25 10.82
C GLY A 52 -2.79 8.30 10.50
N ASP A 53 -3.58 8.62 9.50
CA ASP A 53 -4.67 7.79 8.98
C ASP A 53 -4.27 6.96 7.74
N LEU A 54 -2.98 6.92 7.37
CA LEU A 54 -2.48 6.12 6.26
C LEU A 54 -1.83 4.83 6.75
N LEU A 55 -2.37 3.69 6.36
CA LEU A 55 -1.71 2.39 6.49
C LEU A 55 -0.86 2.14 5.24
N VAL A 56 0.35 1.60 5.41
CA VAL A 56 1.28 1.34 4.32
C VAL A 56 1.76 -0.11 4.37
N GLU A 57 1.61 -0.80 3.24
CA GLU A 57 2.31 -2.05 2.95
C GLU A 57 3.42 -1.72 1.93
N ALA A 58 4.65 -2.08 2.24
CA ALA A 58 5.83 -1.77 1.47
C ALA A 58 6.41 -3.05 0.86
N LYS A 59 6.64 -3.02 -0.46
CA LYS A 59 7.26 -4.12 -1.21
C LYS A 59 8.39 -3.57 -2.06
N LEU A 60 9.62 -3.94 -1.74
CA LEU A 60 10.80 -3.51 -2.47
C LEU A 60 11.47 -4.69 -3.19
N THR A 61 11.82 -5.75 -2.47
CA THR A 61 12.47 -6.94 -3.03
C THR A 61 11.69 -8.22 -2.75
N GLU A 62 10.60 -8.12 -2.00
CA GLU A 62 9.79 -9.24 -1.57
C GLU A 62 9.12 -9.95 -2.77
N PRO A 63 8.84 -11.25 -2.65
CA PRO A 63 8.13 -12.00 -3.67
C PRO A 63 6.70 -11.48 -3.87
N SER A 64 6.06 -11.92 -4.95
CA SER A 64 4.67 -11.59 -5.28
C SER A 64 3.70 -11.96 -4.14
N PHE A 65 2.52 -11.34 -4.14
CA PHE A 65 1.53 -11.58 -3.10
C PHE A 65 1.01 -13.03 -3.13
N GLN A 66 1.00 -13.65 -1.96
CA GLN A 66 0.57 -15.04 -1.81
C GLN A 66 -0.94 -15.20 -2.00
N THR A 67 -1.33 -16.36 -2.52
CA THR A 67 -2.71 -16.85 -2.50
C THR A 67 -3.03 -17.40 -1.12
N ALA A 68 -4.21 -17.10 -0.61
CA ALA A 68 -4.74 -17.69 0.62
C ALA A 68 -5.96 -18.55 0.33
N PRO A 69 -6.13 -19.69 1.04
CA PRO A 69 -7.34 -20.50 0.93
C PRO A 69 -8.56 -19.71 1.40
N GLU A 70 -9.70 -19.95 0.77
CA GLU A 70 -10.96 -19.24 0.98
C GLU A 70 -11.32 -19.08 2.47
N ARG A 71 -11.21 -20.16 3.25
CA ARG A 71 -11.47 -20.18 4.70
C ARG A 71 -10.71 -19.13 5.53
N LEU A 72 -9.54 -18.65 5.07
CA LEU A 72 -8.75 -17.63 5.77
C LEU A 72 -9.18 -16.21 5.46
N VAL A 73 -9.92 -16.02 4.36
CA VAL A 73 -10.37 -14.72 3.87
C VAL A 73 -11.83 -14.48 4.28
N VAL A 74 -12.72 -15.46 4.09
CA VAL A 74 -14.15 -15.31 4.42
C VAL A 74 -14.42 -15.17 5.93
N ARG A 75 -13.41 -15.38 6.77
CA ARG A 75 -13.51 -15.16 8.23
C ARG A 75 -13.42 -13.69 8.65
N TYR A 76 -13.03 -12.78 7.76
CA TYR A 76 -13.06 -11.35 8.08
C TYR A 76 -14.49 -10.86 8.06
N ARG A 77 -14.87 -10.11 9.10
CA ARG A 77 -16.25 -9.65 9.30
C ARG A 77 -16.78 -8.86 8.09
N ASP A 78 -15.94 -7.99 7.55
CA ASP A 78 -16.34 -7.03 6.52
C ASP A 78 -15.99 -7.50 5.09
N PHE A 79 -15.61 -8.78 4.91
CA PHE A 79 -15.07 -9.24 3.61
C PHE A 79 -16.05 -9.06 2.44
N GLU A 80 -17.27 -9.58 2.56
CA GLU A 80 -18.27 -9.51 1.48
C GLU A 80 -18.88 -8.11 1.31
N GLU A 81 -18.83 -7.30 2.37
CA GLU A 81 -19.23 -5.90 2.34
C GLU A 81 -18.23 -5.06 1.53
N VAL A 82 -16.94 -5.28 1.77
CA VAL A 82 -15.87 -4.52 1.12
C VAL A 82 -15.59 -5.03 -0.29
N PHE A 83 -15.64 -6.34 -0.51
CA PHE A 83 -15.22 -6.96 -1.76
C PHE A 83 -16.33 -7.71 -2.48
N ASP A 84 -16.21 -7.74 -3.80
CA ASP A 84 -16.85 -8.69 -4.69
C ASP A 84 -15.98 -9.96 -4.79
N PRO A 85 -16.34 -11.06 -4.10
CA PRO A 85 -15.47 -12.24 -4.01
C PRO A 85 -15.16 -12.84 -5.37
N ASP A 86 -16.11 -12.79 -6.31
CA ASP A 86 -15.96 -13.42 -7.63
C ASP A 86 -14.86 -12.76 -8.46
N LYS A 87 -14.60 -11.47 -8.24
CA LYS A 87 -13.48 -10.74 -8.87
C LYS A 87 -12.11 -11.05 -8.26
N LEU A 88 -12.08 -11.57 -7.03
CA LEU A 88 -10.83 -11.93 -6.34
C LEU A 88 -10.47 -13.41 -6.45
N ARG A 89 -11.44 -14.27 -6.81
CA ARG A 89 -11.24 -15.72 -6.86
C ARG A 89 -10.13 -16.07 -7.85
N ALA A 90 -9.30 -17.01 -7.43
CA ALA A 90 -8.23 -17.60 -8.21
C ALA A 90 -8.12 -19.10 -7.87
N PRO A 91 -7.44 -19.91 -8.70
CA PRO A 91 -7.15 -21.29 -8.33
C PRO A 91 -6.47 -21.36 -6.96
N GLY A 92 -7.03 -22.14 -6.04
CA GLY A 92 -6.54 -22.29 -4.67
C GLY A 92 -7.02 -21.25 -3.65
N GLY A 93 -7.90 -20.31 -4.03
CA GLY A 93 -8.57 -19.38 -3.12
C GLY A 93 -8.55 -17.93 -3.61
N PHE A 94 -7.98 -17.02 -2.83
CA PHE A 94 -7.89 -15.60 -3.17
C PHE A 94 -6.45 -15.15 -3.29
N ARG A 95 -6.08 -14.56 -4.44
CA ARG A 95 -4.77 -13.95 -4.66
C ARG A 95 -4.68 -12.61 -3.90
N GLY A 96 -3.47 -12.20 -3.53
CA GLY A 96 -3.28 -10.87 -2.94
C GLY A 96 -3.63 -10.80 -1.47
N TYR A 97 -3.42 -11.88 -0.70
CA TYR A 97 -3.91 -11.96 0.68
C TYR A 97 -3.41 -10.81 1.59
N GLN A 98 -2.16 -10.38 1.41
CA GLN A 98 -1.62 -9.22 2.14
C GLN A 98 -2.40 -7.94 1.83
N LEU A 99 -2.70 -7.70 0.55
CA LEU A 99 -3.46 -6.55 0.09
C LEU A 99 -4.91 -6.58 0.58
N ILE A 100 -5.57 -7.74 0.47
CA ILE A 100 -6.95 -7.92 0.97
C ILE A 100 -7.01 -7.54 2.46
N ARG A 101 -6.06 -8.01 3.26
CA ARG A 101 -5.98 -7.65 4.69
C ARG A 101 -5.72 -6.16 4.91
N GLY A 102 -4.81 -5.57 4.14
CA GLY A 102 -4.52 -4.14 4.22
C GLY A 102 -5.75 -3.27 3.93
N VAL A 103 -6.52 -3.63 2.91
CA VAL A 103 -7.77 -2.97 2.56
C VAL A 103 -8.82 -3.15 3.66
N LEU A 104 -9.01 -4.37 4.19
CA LEU A 104 -9.95 -4.60 5.30
C LEU A 104 -9.54 -3.86 6.57
N ALA A 105 -8.23 -3.76 6.84
CA ALA A 105 -7.71 -2.98 7.95
C ALA A 105 -8.07 -1.51 7.80
N ALA A 106 -7.86 -0.93 6.62
CA ALA A 106 -8.20 0.46 6.33
C ALA A 106 -9.71 0.71 6.38
N TYR A 107 -10.52 -0.24 5.91
CA TYR A 107 -11.98 -0.16 6.01
C TYR A 107 -12.43 -0.08 7.47
N ALA A 108 -12.04 -1.08 8.27
CA ALA A 108 -12.48 -1.23 9.66
C ALA A 108 -11.97 -0.10 10.59
N SER A 109 -10.87 0.56 10.23
CA SER A 109 -10.27 1.64 11.01
C SER A 109 -10.59 3.05 10.48
N GLY A 110 -11.34 3.18 9.38
CA GLY A 110 -11.58 4.47 8.74
C GLY A 110 -10.32 5.10 8.11
N CYS A 111 -9.24 4.33 7.96
CA CYS A 111 -7.97 4.78 7.41
C CYS A 111 -7.92 4.68 5.87
N SER A 112 -6.91 5.30 5.28
CA SER A 112 -6.45 5.02 3.91
C SER A 112 -5.47 3.85 3.89
N PHE A 113 -5.28 3.23 2.72
CA PHE A 113 -4.27 2.18 2.52
C PHE A 113 -3.40 2.50 1.31
N LEU A 114 -2.09 2.37 1.45
CA LEU A 114 -1.11 2.56 0.40
C LEU A 114 -0.30 1.29 0.21
N LEU A 115 -0.29 0.77 -1.03
CA LEU A 115 0.79 -0.09 -1.47
C LEU A 115 1.95 0.78 -1.98
N LEU A 116 3.11 0.64 -1.34
CA LEU A 116 4.36 1.23 -1.81
C LEU A 116 5.22 0.14 -2.44
N CYS A 117 5.33 0.10 -3.77
CA CYS A 117 6.05 -0.95 -4.49
C CYS A 117 7.16 -0.46 -5.43
N ASP A 118 7.98 -1.37 -5.94
CA ASP A 118 8.95 -1.05 -7.01
C ASP A 118 8.23 -1.01 -8.36
N ASP A 119 8.36 0.08 -9.14
CA ASP A 119 7.70 0.20 -10.46
C ASP A 119 8.16 -0.86 -11.47
N ARG A 120 9.35 -1.43 -11.29
CA ARG A 120 9.87 -2.52 -12.13
C ARG A 120 9.10 -3.83 -11.93
N ARG A 121 8.34 -3.94 -10.83
CA ARG A 121 7.56 -5.12 -10.44
C ARG A 121 6.10 -4.97 -10.87
N LYS A 122 5.87 -5.06 -12.17
CA LYS A 122 4.52 -4.93 -12.77
C LYS A 122 3.54 -5.97 -12.22
N ASP A 123 4.02 -7.15 -11.81
CA ASP A 123 3.22 -8.17 -11.14
C ASP A 123 2.58 -7.68 -9.82
N LEU A 124 3.28 -6.83 -9.05
CA LEU A 124 2.76 -6.24 -7.82
C LEU A 124 1.71 -5.17 -8.11
N VAL A 125 1.96 -4.35 -9.14
CA VAL A 125 1.05 -3.31 -9.62
C VAL A 125 -0.25 -3.92 -10.14
N GLU A 126 -0.15 -4.95 -10.98
CA GLU A 126 -1.31 -5.70 -11.50
C GLU A 126 -2.09 -6.37 -10.36
N GLY A 127 -1.40 -7.01 -9.42
CA GLY A 127 -2.02 -7.62 -8.24
C GLY A 127 -2.79 -6.60 -7.39
N TRP A 128 -2.26 -5.38 -7.27
CA TRP A 128 -2.95 -4.28 -6.62
C TRP A 128 -4.21 -3.83 -7.36
N PHE A 129 -4.13 -3.61 -8.68
CA PHE A 129 -5.29 -3.24 -9.48
C PHE A 129 -6.37 -4.32 -9.47
N GLN A 130 -6.00 -5.60 -9.48
CA GLN A 130 -6.93 -6.71 -9.32
C GLN A 130 -7.71 -6.58 -8.00
N VAL A 131 -7.02 -6.37 -6.88
CA VAL A 131 -7.66 -6.21 -5.56
C VAL A 131 -8.55 -4.97 -5.52
N MET A 132 -8.07 -3.83 -6.02
CA MET A 132 -8.87 -2.60 -6.08
C MET A 132 -10.13 -2.77 -6.93
N SER A 133 -10.05 -3.49 -8.06
CA SER A 133 -11.19 -3.71 -8.96
C SER A 133 -12.34 -4.49 -8.32
N ALA A 134 -12.03 -5.26 -7.27
CA ALA A 134 -12.99 -6.04 -6.51
C ALA A 134 -13.64 -5.26 -5.36
N VAL A 135 -13.12 -4.09 -4.97
CA VAL A 135 -13.71 -3.32 -3.88
C VAL A 135 -15.06 -2.76 -4.33
N ARG A 136 -16.13 -3.00 -3.57
CA ARG A 136 -17.50 -2.61 -3.94
C ARG A 136 -17.71 -1.10 -3.89
N SER A 137 -17.36 -0.47 -2.78
CA SER A 137 -17.60 0.96 -2.56
C SER A 137 -16.63 1.85 -3.34
N TYR A 138 -17.17 2.72 -4.21
CA TYR A 138 -16.39 3.71 -4.94
C TYR A 138 -15.77 4.77 -4.02
N SER A 139 -16.53 5.24 -3.02
CA SER A 139 -16.01 6.22 -2.06
C SER A 139 -14.86 5.65 -1.23
N PHE A 140 -14.91 4.35 -0.91
CA PHE A 140 -13.80 3.71 -0.22
C PHE A 140 -12.58 3.51 -1.14
N ARG A 141 -12.78 3.14 -2.41
CA ARG A 141 -11.69 2.98 -3.38
C ARG A 141 -10.81 4.22 -3.49
N ASN A 142 -11.37 5.43 -3.35
CA ASN A 142 -10.62 6.69 -3.36
C ASN A 142 -9.59 6.83 -2.22
N ARG A 143 -9.70 6.01 -1.16
CA ARG A 143 -8.76 5.96 -0.04
C ARG A 143 -7.66 4.89 -0.24
N LEU A 144 -7.68 4.17 -1.35
CA LEU A 144 -6.73 3.12 -1.69
C LEU A 144 -5.72 3.66 -2.71
N LYS A 145 -4.44 3.62 -2.37
CA LYS A 145 -3.36 4.29 -3.10
C LYS A 145 -2.31 3.29 -3.57
N LEU A 146 -1.69 3.60 -4.70
CA LEU A 146 -0.45 3.00 -5.18
C LEU A 146 0.60 4.10 -5.26
N LEU A 147 1.80 3.81 -4.77
CA LEU A 147 2.96 4.67 -4.95
C LEU A 147 4.17 3.80 -5.26
N THR A 148 5.09 4.33 -6.04
CA THR A 148 6.32 3.63 -6.37
C THR A 148 7.52 4.16 -5.58
N TRP A 149 8.49 3.30 -5.33
CA TRP A 149 9.77 3.73 -4.74
C TRP A 149 10.50 4.75 -5.64
N GLN A 150 10.27 4.72 -6.94
CA GLN A 150 10.80 5.66 -7.93
C GLN A 150 10.23 7.07 -7.74
N GLU A 151 8.92 7.19 -7.51
CA GLU A 151 8.28 8.47 -7.16
C GLU A 151 8.79 8.99 -5.80
N VAL A 152 8.92 8.10 -4.82
CA VAL A 152 9.49 8.45 -3.52
C VAL A 152 10.94 8.92 -3.66
N ALA A 153 11.75 8.25 -4.49
CA ALA A 153 13.14 8.63 -4.76
C ALA A 153 13.24 10.06 -5.33
N GLY A 154 12.27 10.47 -6.16
CA GLY A 154 12.19 11.83 -6.69
C GLY A 154 11.79 12.92 -5.68
N ALA A 155 11.25 12.53 -4.52
CA ALA A 155 10.75 13.46 -3.50
C ALA A 155 11.63 13.55 -2.24
N VAL A 156 12.49 12.56 -2.00
CA VAL A 156 13.42 12.54 -0.86
C VAL A 156 14.63 13.46 -1.08
N PRO A 157 15.41 13.82 -0.03
CA PRO A 157 16.68 14.50 -0.20
C PRO A 157 17.68 13.70 -1.04
N ALA A 158 18.57 14.39 -1.76
CA ALA A 158 19.57 13.78 -2.64
C ALA A 158 20.44 12.70 -1.95
N ARG A 159 20.69 12.83 -0.64
CA ARG A 159 21.39 11.80 0.13
C ARG A 159 20.62 10.47 0.18
N LEU A 160 19.31 10.52 0.39
CA LEU A 160 18.46 9.33 0.41
C LEU A 160 18.21 8.79 -1.00
N GLU A 161 18.08 9.68 -1.99
CA GLU A 161 18.00 9.27 -3.40
C GLU A 161 19.22 8.44 -3.80
N ARG A 162 20.44 8.95 -3.55
CA ARG A 162 21.68 8.19 -3.81
C ARG A 162 21.72 6.87 -3.06
N PHE A 163 21.29 6.85 -1.80
CA PHE A 163 21.22 5.60 -1.04
C PHE A 163 20.25 4.58 -1.67
N LEU A 164 19.11 5.03 -2.18
CA LEU A 164 18.14 4.17 -2.86
C LEU A 164 18.69 3.62 -4.18
N ASP A 165 19.44 4.43 -4.92
CA ASP A 165 20.13 4.02 -6.15
C ASP A 165 21.24 3.02 -5.85
N GLU A 166 22.19 3.37 -4.99
CA GLU A 166 23.35 2.52 -4.65
C GLU A 166 22.93 1.16 -4.07
N LYS A 167 21.90 1.13 -3.22
CA LYS A 167 21.51 -0.09 -2.51
C LYS A 167 20.52 -0.95 -3.27
N TYR A 168 19.61 -0.34 -4.04
CA TYR A 168 18.46 -1.04 -4.63
C TYR A 168 18.31 -0.79 -6.15
N GLY A 169 19.18 0.03 -6.73
CA GLY A 169 19.07 0.48 -8.13
C GLY A 169 17.82 1.30 -8.40
N ILE A 170 17.22 1.91 -7.36
CA ILE A 170 16.04 2.76 -7.52
C ILE A 170 16.51 4.17 -7.82
N ARG A 171 16.28 4.58 -9.06
CA ARG A 171 16.50 5.96 -9.52
C ARG A 171 15.16 6.65 -9.66
N ARG A 172 15.17 7.99 -9.63
CA ARG A 172 13.99 8.78 -10.03
C ARG A 172 13.51 8.29 -11.41
N GLY A 173 12.30 7.73 -11.44
CA GLY A 173 11.63 7.23 -12.62
C GLY A 173 10.41 8.10 -12.89
N GLY A 174 10.26 8.54 -14.15
CA GLY A 174 9.37 9.63 -14.53
C GLY A 174 7.89 9.38 -14.24
N VAL A 175 7.22 10.42 -13.75
CA VAL A 175 5.88 10.73 -14.24
C VAL A 175 5.96 10.69 -15.78
N PRO A 176 5.04 10.05 -16.52
CA PRO A 176 4.87 10.43 -17.92
C PRO A 176 4.44 11.91 -17.88
N CYS A 177 5.41 12.81 -18.02
CA CYS A 177 5.11 14.16 -18.47
C CYS A 177 4.39 13.93 -19.79
N ALA A 178 3.09 14.19 -19.84
CA ALA A 178 2.43 14.38 -21.11
C ALA A 178 3.33 15.36 -21.86
N ALA A 179 3.87 14.91 -22.99
CA ALA A 179 4.48 15.83 -23.91
C ALA A 179 3.39 16.88 -24.20
N GLU A 180 3.66 18.13 -23.85
CA GLU A 180 3.03 19.23 -24.55
C GLU A 180 3.41 19.01 -26.02
N GLU A 181 2.49 18.45 -26.80
CA GLU A 181 2.56 18.54 -28.25
C GLU A 181 2.29 20.00 -28.58
N ASP A 182 3.38 20.71 -28.88
CA ASP A 182 3.35 22.01 -29.54
C ASP A 182 2.52 21.90 -30.84
N LEU A 183 1.45 22.68 -30.92
CA LEU A 183 0.67 22.99 -32.11
C LEU A 183 0.51 24.50 -32.22
#